data_AF-A0A432T3L2-F1
#
_entry.id   AF-A0A432T3L2-F1
#
_cell.length_a   1.000
_cell.length_b   1.000
_cell.length_c   1.000
_cell.angle_alpha   90.00
_cell.angle_beta   90.00
_cell.angle_gamma   90.00
#
_symmetry.space_group_name_H-M   'P 1'
#
loop_
_entity.id
_entity.type
_entity.pdbx_description
1 polymer ?
#
loop_
_entity_poly.entity_id
_entity_poly.type
_entity_poly.pdbx_seq_one_letter_code
_entity_poly.pdbx_strand_id
1 'polypeptide(L)'
;MSWRRYQNELIVLGAFVLMLLAYMYKYNQTTAQTQHTQEVAQSLEDVKEVVALKKLWADKTTGKKMDTFHALVPSSKVIWRKKSKKVTASYKGLGANELNKLITKMLNLPIQITLLDIQKTGSTYNVEFKCKW
;
A
#
# COMPACT_ATOMS: atom_id res chain seq x y z
N MET A 1 -73.21 -4.93 -9.65
CA MET A 1 -73.82 -4.08 -8.59
C MET A 1 -73.14 -4.24 -7.20
N SER A 2 -72.01 -4.94 -7.06
CA SER A 2 -71.25 -5.04 -5.80
C SER A 2 -70.07 -4.06 -5.69
N TRP A 3 -69.64 -3.45 -6.80
CA TRP A 3 -68.44 -2.59 -6.86
C TRP A 3 -68.49 -1.37 -5.94
N ARG A 4 -69.66 -0.71 -5.82
CA ARG A 4 -69.85 0.43 -4.90
C ARG A 4 -69.75 0.05 -3.42
N ARG A 5 -70.01 -1.22 -3.07
CA ARG A 5 -70.00 -1.69 -1.67
C ARG A 5 -68.58 -1.92 -1.15
N TYR A 6 -67.64 -2.23 -2.04
CA TYR A 6 -66.23 -2.54 -1.72
C TYR A 6 -65.24 -1.41 -2.03
N GLN A 7 -65.72 -0.20 -2.38
CA GLN A 7 -64.84 0.94 -2.70
C GLN A 7 -63.90 1.29 -1.54
N ASN A 8 -64.41 1.27 -0.31
CA ASN A 8 -63.61 1.58 0.88
C ASN A 8 -62.54 0.52 1.13
N GLU A 9 -62.86 -0.76 0.95
CA GLU A 9 -61.91 -1.87 1.10
C GLU A 9 -60.81 -1.83 0.03
N LEU A 10 -61.16 -1.47 -1.22
CA LEU A 10 -60.19 -1.27 -2.30
C LEU A 10 -59.26 -0.08 -2.05
N ILE A 11 -59.77 1.01 -1.47
CA ILE A 11 -58.94 2.17 -1.07
C ILE A 11 -57.97 1.77 0.04
N VAL A 12 -58.41 1.01 1.04
CA VAL A 12 -57.56 0.50 2.12
C VAL A 12 -56.50 -0.45 1.59
N LEU A 13 -56.87 -1.36 0.68
CA LEU A 13 -55.93 -2.27 0.02
C LEU A 13 -54.88 -1.48 -0.77
N GLY A 14 -55.30 -0.48 -1.55
CA GLY A 14 -54.41 0.39 -2.30
C GLY A 14 -53.44 1.16 -1.39
N ALA A 15 -53.93 1.71 -0.29
CA ALA A 15 -53.10 2.39 0.70
C ALA A 15 -52.09 1.43 1.35
N PHE A 16 -52.50 0.20 1.64
CA PHE A 16 -51.63 -0.82 2.21
C PHE A 16 -50.52 -1.25 1.24
N VAL A 17 -50.85 -1.42 -0.04
CA VAL A 17 -49.85 -1.71 -1.08
C VAL A 17 -48.84 -0.57 -1.22
N LEU A 18 -49.31 0.68 -1.25
CA LEU A 18 -48.43 1.86 -1.30
C LEU A 18 -47.51 1.93 -0.08
N MET A 19 -48.03 1.62 1.11
CA MET A 19 -47.23 1.55 2.34
C MET A 19 -46.14 0.48 2.25
N LEU A 20 -46.46 -0.72 1.74
CA LEU A 20 -45.49 -1.79 1.56
C LEU A 20 -44.39 -1.42 0.55
N LEU A 21 -44.76 -0.80 -0.57
CA LEU A 21 -43.81 -0.32 -1.58
C LEU A 21 -42.89 0.76 -0.99
N ALA A 22 -43.43 1.72 -0.25
CA ALA A 22 -42.64 2.75 0.41
C ALA A 22 -41.70 2.16 1.47
N TYR A 23 -42.16 1.16 2.22
CA TYR A 23 -41.34 0.45 3.20
C TYR A 23 -40.19 -0.30 2.54
N MET A 24 -40.46 -1.06 1.47
CA MET A 24 -39.42 -1.77 0.71
C MET A 24 -38.42 -0.80 0.09
N TYR A 25 -38.90 0.30 -0.48
CA TYR A 25 -38.03 1.35 -1.03
C TYR A 25 -37.09 1.91 0.04
N LYS A 26 -37.63 2.31 1.20
CA LYS A 26 -36.85 2.84 2.32
C LYS A 26 -35.83 1.83 2.84
N TYR A 27 -36.22 0.56 2.97
CA TYR A 27 -35.35 -0.52 3.44
C TYR A 27 -34.17 -0.75 2.50
N ASN A 28 -34.44 -0.87 1.19
CA ASN A 28 -33.40 -1.06 0.18
C ASN A 28 -32.47 0.15 0.07
N GLN A 29 -33.01 1.37 0.12
CA GLN A 29 -32.21 2.59 0.02
C GLN A 29 -31.33 2.80 1.26
N THR A 30 -31.84 2.51 2.46
CA THR A 30 -31.05 2.59 3.70
C THR A 30 -29.89 1.58 3.66
N THR A 31 -30.16 0.36 3.20
CA THR A 31 -29.15 -0.69 3.06
C THR A 31 -28.06 -0.31 2.06
N ALA A 32 -28.44 0.18 0.88
CA ALA A 32 -27.51 0.67 -0.14
C ALA A 32 -26.66 1.85 0.37
N GLN A 33 -27.28 2.78 1.11
CA GLN A 33 -26.57 3.93 1.68
C GLN A 33 -25.57 3.51 2.77
N THR A 34 -25.92 2.53 3.61
CA THR A 34 -24.96 1.97 4.58
C THR A 34 -23.80 1.26 3.91
N GLN A 35 -24.04 0.48 2.84
CA GLN A 35 -22.99 -0.18 2.08
C GLN A 35 -22.05 0.82 1.43
N HIS A 36 -22.58 1.84 0.73
CA HIS A 36 -21.76 2.90 0.15
C HIS A 36 -20.96 3.69 1.20
N THR A 37 -21.53 3.92 2.39
CA THR A 37 -20.80 4.61 3.47
C THR A 37 -19.63 3.77 3.98
N GLN A 38 -19.80 2.43 4.08
CA GLN A 38 -18.72 1.51 4.45
C GLN A 38 -17.63 1.44 3.38
N GLU A 39 -18.00 1.33 2.10
CA GLU A 39 -17.06 1.33 0.97
C GLU A 39 -16.25 2.63 0.90
N VAL A 40 -16.90 3.78 1.11
CA VAL A 40 -16.24 5.09 1.15
C VAL A 40 -15.30 5.19 2.36
N ALA A 41 -15.72 4.72 3.53
CA ALA A 41 -14.86 4.71 4.71
C ALA A 41 -13.59 3.87 4.49
N GLN A 42 -13.74 2.69 3.90
CA GLN A 42 -12.61 1.82 3.55
C GLN A 42 -11.71 2.49 2.49
N SER A 43 -12.29 3.06 1.44
CA SER A 43 -11.52 3.79 0.42
C SER A 43 -10.74 4.98 1.00
N LEU A 44 -11.30 5.67 1.99
CA LEU A 44 -10.61 6.75 2.70
C LEU A 44 -9.46 6.23 3.56
N GLU A 45 -9.59 5.05 4.16
CA GLU A 45 -8.51 4.40 4.89
C GLU A 45 -7.36 4.01 3.94
N ASP A 46 -7.68 3.38 2.81
CA ASP A 46 -6.69 3.04 1.77
C ASP A 46 -5.96 4.29 1.26
N VAL A 47 -6.69 5.39 1.02
CA VAL A 47 -6.09 6.66 0.61
C VAL A 47 -5.18 7.23 1.70
N LYS A 48 -5.59 7.17 2.97
CA LYS A 48 -4.74 7.61 4.09
C LYS A 48 -3.47 6.76 4.19
N GLU A 49 -3.57 5.46 4.01
CA GLU A 49 -2.42 4.56 3.99
C GLU A 49 -1.47 4.91 2.85
N VAL A 50 -1.97 5.09 1.62
CA VAL A 50 -1.15 5.50 0.47
C VAL A 50 -0.47 6.86 0.73
N VAL A 51 -1.16 7.81 1.35
CA VAL A 51 -0.56 9.10 1.72
C VAL A 51 0.52 8.93 2.79
N ALA A 52 0.30 8.09 3.80
CA ALA A 52 1.28 7.78 4.84
C ALA A 52 2.53 7.12 4.24
N LEU A 53 2.34 6.14 3.35
CA LEU A 53 3.42 5.51 2.60
C LEU A 53 4.18 6.53 1.74
N LYS A 54 3.49 7.37 0.97
CA LYS A 54 4.14 8.45 0.19
C LYS A 54 4.98 9.37 1.08
N LYS A 55 4.50 9.70 2.28
CA LYS A 55 5.25 10.52 3.24
C LYS A 55 6.50 9.81 3.76
N LEU A 56 6.43 8.51 4.05
CA LEU A 56 7.60 7.70 4.43
C LEU A 56 8.65 7.62 3.32
N TRP A 57 8.22 7.48 2.07
CA TRP A 57 9.11 7.43 0.90
C TRP A 57 9.72 8.81 0.57
N ALA A 58 8.98 9.89 0.77
CA ALA A 58 9.45 11.26 0.55
C ALA A 58 10.37 11.79 1.68
N ASP A 59 10.62 11.00 2.73
CA ASP A 59 11.38 11.43 3.89
C ASP A 59 12.84 11.76 3.52
N LYS A 60 13.28 12.95 3.95
CA LYS A 60 14.67 13.42 3.79
C LYS A 60 15.66 12.57 4.61
N THR A 61 15.19 11.85 5.64
CA THR A 61 16.08 10.96 6.42
C THR A 61 16.55 9.74 5.65
N THR A 62 15.82 9.28 4.62
CA THR A 62 16.20 8.13 3.78
C THR A 62 17.56 8.34 3.12
N GLY A 63 17.85 9.56 2.67
CA GLY A 63 19.16 9.91 2.12
C GLY A 63 20.30 9.77 3.14
N LYS A 64 20.07 10.16 4.40
CA LYS A 64 21.05 10.00 5.49
C LYS A 64 21.25 8.53 5.86
N LYS A 65 20.16 7.76 5.91
CA LYS A 65 20.22 6.31 6.16
C LYS A 65 20.98 5.60 5.03
N MET A 66 20.82 6.04 3.80
CA MET A 66 21.56 5.51 2.64
C MET A 66 23.07 5.75 2.75
N ASP A 67 23.50 6.91 3.26
CA ASP A 67 24.93 7.19 3.46
C ASP A 67 25.57 6.24 4.49
N THR A 68 24.78 5.66 5.41
CA THR A 68 25.30 4.66 6.35
C THR A 68 25.67 3.34 5.69
N PHE A 69 25.21 3.02 4.46
CA PHE A 69 25.64 1.80 3.75
C PHE A 69 27.07 1.85 3.29
N HIS A 70 27.59 3.04 3.01
CA HIS A 70 29.01 3.23 2.73
C HIS A 70 29.87 2.85 3.94
N ALA A 71 29.35 3.02 5.17
CA ALA A 71 30.07 2.72 6.41
C ALA A 71 29.90 1.28 6.91
N LEU A 72 29.00 0.48 6.32
CA LEU A 72 28.75 -0.91 6.76
C LEU A 72 29.88 -1.87 6.39
N VAL A 73 30.65 -1.53 5.37
CA VAL A 73 31.68 -2.37 4.77
C VAL A 73 32.94 -1.51 4.60
N PRO A 74 34.15 -2.05 4.75
CA PRO A 74 35.38 -1.31 4.51
C PRO A 74 35.39 -0.63 3.13
N SER A 75 35.91 0.61 3.07
CA SER A 75 35.96 1.42 1.84
C SER A 75 36.72 0.74 0.70
N SER A 76 37.66 -0.15 1.00
CA SER A 76 38.40 -0.96 0.02
C SER A 76 37.54 -1.97 -0.73
N LYS A 77 36.40 -2.38 -0.17
CA LYS A 77 35.51 -3.40 -0.73
C LYS A 77 34.29 -2.82 -1.45
N VAL A 78 34.09 -1.50 -1.41
CA VAL A 78 32.90 -0.85 -1.98
C VAL A 78 33.26 0.23 -3.00
N ILE A 79 32.65 0.14 -4.17
CA ILE A 79 32.63 1.21 -5.16
C ILE A 79 31.26 1.88 -5.04
N TRP A 80 31.23 3.09 -4.51
CA TRP A 80 29.99 3.81 -4.22
C TRP A 80 29.83 5.04 -5.10
N ARG A 81 28.66 5.18 -5.72
CA ARG A 81 28.28 6.36 -6.51
C ARG A 81 26.88 6.81 -6.10
N LYS A 82 26.78 7.99 -5.51
CA LYS A 82 25.52 8.66 -5.17
C LYS A 82 25.29 9.84 -6.11
N LYS A 83 24.13 9.89 -6.75
CA LYS A 83 23.69 11.03 -7.57
C LYS A 83 22.26 11.39 -7.18
N SER A 84 22.10 12.52 -6.48
CA SER A 84 20.80 12.97 -5.97
C SER A 84 20.11 11.85 -5.16
N LYS A 85 18.92 11.40 -5.56
CA LYS A 85 18.18 10.30 -4.93
C LYS A 85 18.43 8.91 -5.55
N LYS A 86 19.58 8.72 -6.19
CA LYS A 86 19.98 7.44 -6.77
C LYS A 86 21.32 7.01 -6.22
N VAL A 87 21.46 5.72 -5.92
CA VAL A 87 22.71 5.11 -5.47
C VAL A 87 23.01 3.89 -6.31
N THR A 88 24.26 3.80 -6.73
CA THR A 88 24.86 2.61 -7.33
C THR A 88 26.05 2.21 -6.46
N ALA A 89 26.03 1.00 -5.94
CA ALA A 89 27.07 0.43 -5.12
C ALA A 89 27.50 -0.93 -5.69
N SER A 90 28.79 -1.19 -5.73
CA SER A 90 29.35 -2.50 -6.04
C SER A 90 30.23 -2.94 -4.89
N TYR A 91 29.88 -4.04 -4.26
CA TYR A 91 30.60 -4.65 -3.16
C TYR A 91 31.33 -5.89 -3.65
N LYS A 92 32.60 -6.03 -3.27
CA LYS A 92 33.41 -7.20 -3.62
C LYS A 92 33.93 -7.91 -2.37
N GLY A 93 33.91 -9.24 -2.40
CA GLY A 93 34.49 -10.05 -1.33
C GLY A 93 33.79 -9.89 0.03
N LEU A 94 32.46 -9.81 0.04
CA LEU A 94 31.67 -9.79 1.27
C LEU A 94 31.63 -11.18 1.91
N GLY A 95 31.81 -11.25 3.22
CA GLY A 95 31.51 -12.46 3.99
C GLY A 95 30.01 -12.66 4.20
N ALA A 96 29.59 -13.86 4.60
CA ALA A 96 28.17 -14.17 4.84
C ALA A 96 27.51 -13.21 5.87
N ASN A 97 28.23 -12.86 6.94
CA ASN A 97 27.74 -11.94 7.96
C ASN A 97 27.61 -10.50 7.44
N GLU A 98 28.53 -10.05 6.59
CA GLU A 98 28.50 -8.72 5.99
C GLU A 98 27.33 -8.63 4.99
N LEU A 99 27.15 -9.66 4.17
CA LEU A 99 26.04 -9.78 3.24
C LEU A 99 24.69 -9.73 3.96
N ASN A 100 24.50 -10.56 5.00
CA ASN A 100 23.23 -10.60 5.73
C ASN A 100 22.89 -9.26 6.37
N LYS A 101 23.87 -8.57 6.98
CA LYS A 101 23.68 -7.22 7.53
C LYS A 101 23.28 -6.23 6.45
N LEU A 102 23.93 -6.28 5.29
CA LEU A 102 23.65 -5.41 4.16
C LEU A 102 22.23 -5.62 3.63
N ILE A 103 21.85 -6.88 3.35
CA ILE A 103 20.51 -7.21 2.82
C ILE A 103 19.42 -6.84 3.82
N THR A 104 19.58 -7.20 5.10
CA THR A 104 18.59 -6.88 6.14
C THR A 104 18.37 -5.37 6.25
N LYS A 105 19.45 -4.59 6.17
CA LYS A 105 19.34 -3.13 6.25
C LYS A 105 18.74 -2.52 4.98
N MET A 106 18.96 -3.11 3.81
CA MET A 106 18.33 -2.68 2.55
C MET A 106 16.82 -2.90 2.58
N LEU A 107 16.38 -4.08 3.03
CA LEU A 107 14.95 -4.44 3.09
C LEU A 107 14.17 -3.59 4.10
N ASN A 108 14.83 -3.09 5.14
CA ASN A 108 14.23 -2.24 6.17
C ASN A 108 14.14 -0.75 5.77
N LEU A 109 14.41 -0.40 4.51
CA LEU A 109 14.33 0.98 4.05
C LEU A 109 13.27 1.18 2.95
N PRO A 110 12.57 2.32 2.96
CA PRO A 110 11.60 2.67 1.93
C PRO A 110 12.33 3.15 0.67
N ILE A 111 12.97 2.21 -0.04
CA ILE A 111 13.74 2.47 -1.25
C ILE A 111 13.27 1.56 -2.38
N GLN A 112 13.34 2.05 -3.62
CA GLN A 112 13.09 1.23 -4.79
C GLN A 112 14.39 0.61 -5.27
N ILE A 113 14.51 -0.70 -5.14
CA ILE A 113 15.62 -1.48 -5.66
C ILE A 113 15.43 -1.64 -7.17
N THR A 114 16.38 -1.13 -7.95
CA THR A 114 16.39 -1.24 -9.42
C THR A 114 17.21 -2.44 -9.88
N LEU A 115 18.29 -2.74 -9.18
CA LEU A 115 19.14 -3.90 -9.43
C LEU A 115 19.68 -4.40 -8.10
N LEU A 116 19.58 -5.71 -7.90
CA LEU A 116 20.27 -6.43 -6.85
C LEU A 116 20.80 -7.72 -7.48
N ASP A 117 22.08 -7.75 -7.79
CA ASP A 117 22.77 -8.95 -8.27
C ASP A 117 23.72 -9.44 -7.19
N ILE A 118 23.65 -10.73 -6.87
CA ILE A 118 24.44 -11.36 -5.82
C ILE A 118 25.14 -12.57 -6.43
N GLN A 119 26.45 -12.46 -6.59
CA GLN A 119 27.28 -13.52 -7.15
C GLN A 119 28.15 -14.13 -6.04
N LYS A 120 28.05 -15.45 -5.87
CA LYS A 120 28.92 -16.18 -4.95
C LYS A 120 30.23 -16.53 -5.65
N THR A 121 31.35 -16.18 -5.03
CA THR A 121 32.70 -16.51 -5.51
C THR A 121 33.45 -17.21 -4.38
N GLY A 122 33.46 -18.54 -4.41
CA GLY A 122 34.03 -19.38 -3.36
C GLY A 122 33.29 -19.20 -2.02
N SER A 123 34.00 -18.71 -1.01
CA SER A 123 33.48 -18.39 0.33
C SER A 123 33.00 -16.95 0.49
N THR A 124 33.08 -16.14 -0.57
CA THR A 124 32.75 -14.71 -0.55
C THR A 124 31.64 -14.36 -1.54
N TYR A 125 31.06 -13.16 -1.39
CA TYR A 125 29.96 -12.67 -2.21
C TYR A 125 30.29 -11.32 -2.83
N ASN A 126 30.01 -11.19 -4.12
CA ASN A 126 30.03 -9.92 -4.83
C ASN A 126 28.59 -9.45 -5.02
N VAL A 127 28.31 -8.18 -4.74
CA VAL A 127 26.97 -7.63 -4.80
C VAL A 127 26.97 -6.36 -5.63
N GLU A 128 26.15 -6.31 -6.68
CA GLU A 128 25.82 -5.08 -7.38
C GLU A 128 24.45 -4.60 -6.95
N PHE A 129 24.39 -3.35 -6.48
CA PHE A 129 23.20 -2.75 -5.91
C PHE A 129 22.92 -1.39 -6.56
N LYS A 130 21.71 -1.22 -7.10
CA LYS A 130 21.22 0.06 -7.63
C LYS A 130 19.86 0.34 -7.02
N CYS A 131 19.69 1.52 -6.44
CA CYS A 131 18.42 1.94 -5.86
C CYS A 131 18.11 3.42 -6.09
N LYS A 132 16.82 3.76 -5.91
CA LYS A 132 16.31 5.14 -5.93
C LYS A 132 15.27 5.36 -4.85
N TRP A 133 15.11 6.60 -4.40
CA TRP A 133 14.07 7.05 -3.46
C TRP A 133 13.57 8.46 -3.84
#